data_AF-A0A497UZS5-F1
#
_entry.id   AF-A0A497UZS5-F1
#
_cell.length_a   1.000
_cell.length_b   1.000
_cell.length_c   1.000
_cell.angle_alpha   90.00
_cell.angle_beta   90.00
_cell.angle_gamma   90.00
#
_symmetry.space_group_name_H-M   'P 1'
#
loop_
_entity.id
_entity.type
_entity.pdbx_description
1 polymer ?
#
loop_
_entity_poly.entity_id
_entity_poly.type
_entity_poly.pdbx_seq_one_letter_code
_entity_poly.pdbx_strand_id
1 'polypeptide(L)'
;MVNRNVLRKLSDSELEKYLQEGNRFVPEAVQMAFEILEERRRVFSEQEKTAVQQLIQQKKEAEEAKRTEEAEVWRDHITEDPDAIKLYSRSTIFVSSILFSPIPGAILLSLNLIKLKKYLAALFTLVFGSLFFVFQKYVLLSHFDFGTTSRYSPEMGVLSVGALGLLVISVLATPKKLPYRAESYVFPVILCAGTAVLMYFYFEEWFSYYPLATVIHLFRS
;
A
#
# COMPACT_ATOMS: atom_id res chain seq x y z
N MET A 1 0.20 -13.46 -14.46
CA MET A 1 0.27 -14.85 -14.94
C MET A 1 0.66 -14.83 -16.40
N VAL A 2 1.69 -15.59 -16.76
CA VAL A 2 2.16 -15.68 -18.14
C VAL A 2 1.19 -16.58 -18.94
N ASN A 3 0.82 -16.18 -20.16
CA ASN A 3 -0.14 -16.92 -20.97
C ASN A 3 0.55 -17.99 -21.83
N ARG A 4 0.37 -19.27 -21.47
CA ARG A 4 0.93 -20.43 -22.19
C ARG A 4 0.58 -20.42 -23.68
N ASN A 5 -0.62 -19.96 -24.06
CA ASN A 5 -1.06 -19.93 -25.46
C ASN A 5 -0.28 -18.95 -26.33
N VAL A 6 0.29 -17.89 -25.73
CA VAL A 6 1.15 -16.94 -26.44
C VAL A 6 2.52 -17.55 -26.69
N LEU A 7 3.12 -18.18 -25.68
CA LEU A 7 4.40 -18.89 -25.81
C LEU A 7 4.31 -20.05 -26.82
N ARG A 8 3.17 -20.74 -26.86
CA ARG A 8 2.92 -21.84 -27.83
C ARG A 8 2.92 -21.40 -29.29
N LYS A 9 2.75 -20.11 -29.59
CA LYS A 9 2.81 -19.58 -30.96
C LYS A 9 4.24 -19.24 -31.40
N LEU A 10 5.18 -19.16 -30.46
CA LEU A 10 6.58 -18.86 -30.75
C LEU A 10 7.25 -20.04 -31.45
N SER A 11 8.21 -19.73 -32.31
CA SER A 11 9.08 -20.73 -32.93
C SER A 11 10.06 -21.34 -31.91
N ASP A 12 10.63 -22.50 -32.23
CA ASP A 12 11.56 -23.17 -31.32
C ASP A 12 12.79 -22.31 -31.03
N SER A 13 13.31 -21.59 -32.03
CA SER A 13 14.45 -20.67 -31.87
C SER A 13 14.12 -19.46 -31.00
N GLU A 14 12.86 -19.04 -30.94
CA GLU A 14 12.41 -17.99 -30.01
C GLU A 14 12.25 -18.52 -28.59
N LEU A 15 11.78 -19.76 -28.42
CA LEU A 15 11.66 -20.41 -27.11
C LEU A 15 13.05 -20.72 -26.52
N GLU A 16 14.04 -21.06 -27.34
CA GLU A 16 15.42 -21.28 -26.88
C GLU A 16 16.03 -20.00 -26.26
N LYS A 17 15.61 -18.79 -26.68
CA LYS A 17 16.03 -17.53 -26.05
C LYS A 17 15.55 -17.39 -24.60
N TYR A 18 14.48 -18.08 -24.21
CA TYR A 18 14.02 -18.11 -22.82
C TYR A 18 14.91 -18.98 -21.95
N LEU A 19 15.63 -19.94 -22.54
CA LEU A 19 16.54 -20.86 -21.84
C LEU A 19 17.97 -20.33 -21.73
N GLN A 20 18.30 -19.22 -22.41
CA GLN A 20 19.61 -18.59 -22.34
C GLN A 20 19.84 -17.90 -21.00
N GLU A 21 21.05 -17.98 -20.46
CA GLU A 21 21.46 -17.25 -19.27
C GLU A 21 21.34 -15.73 -19.47
N GLY A 22 21.02 -14.99 -18.40
CA GLY A 22 20.91 -13.52 -18.45
C GLY A 22 19.67 -12.98 -19.15
N ASN A 23 18.72 -13.82 -19.57
CA ASN A 23 17.48 -13.37 -20.16
C ASN A 23 16.62 -12.54 -19.17
N ARG A 24 15.79 -11.63 -19.68
CA ARG A 24 14.92 -10.75 -18.88
C ARG A 24 13.55 -11.37 -18.56
N PHE A 25 13.29 -12.62 -18.93
CA PHE A 25 12.00 -13.26 -18.74
C PHE A 25 11.81 -13.74 -17.30
N VAL A 26 10.55 -13.75 -16.86
CA VAL A 26 10.14 -14.24 -15.54
C VAL A 26 10.30 -15.77 -15.45
N PRO A 27 10.58 -16.33 -14.26
CA PRO A 27 10.79 -17.77 -14.08
C PRO A 27 9.64 -18.62 -14.60
N GLU A 28 8.39 -18.16 -14.46
CA GLU A 28 7.19 -18.85 -14.97
C GLU A 28 7.23 -19.00 -16.51
N ALA A 29 7.72 -17.98 -17.22
CA ALA A 29 7.83 -18.00 -18.69
C ALA A 29 8.97 -18.93 -19.16
N VAL A 30 10.09 -18.95 -18.43
CA VAL A 30 11.22 -19.85 -18.71
C VAL A 30 10.81 -21.31 -18.52
N GLN A 31 10.10 -21.62 -17.41
CA GLN A 31 9.54 -22.95 -17.15
C GLN A 31 8.57 -23.38 -18.26
N MET A 32 7.65 -22.51 -18.65
CA MET A 32 6.71 -22.83 -19.74
C MET A 32 7.40 -22.99 -21.10
N ALA A 33 8.44 -22.21 -21.40
CA ALA A 33 9.18 -22.36 -22.63
C ALA A 33 9.92 -23.71 -22.69
N PHE A 34 10.51 -24.13 -21.57
CA PHE A 34 11.13 -25.45 -21.44
C PHE A 34 10.12 -26.58 -21.66
N GLU A 35 8.97 -26.54 -20.98
CA GLU A 35 7.90 -27.54 -21.14
C GLU A 35 7.35 -27.61 -22.56
N ILE A 36 7.16 -26.45 -23.23
CA ILE A 36 6.67 -26.42 -24.62
C ILE A 36 7.71 -27.04 -25.58
N LEU A 37 9.00 -26.81 -25.36
CA LEU A 37 10.06 -27.44 -26.16
C LEU A 37 10.10 -28.95 -25.93
N GLU A 38 9.93 -29.42 -24.70
CA GLU A 38 9.78 -30.86 -24.39
C GLU A 38 8.53 -31.46 -25.07
N GLU A 39 7.37 -30.78 -25.00
CA GLU A 39 6.14 -31.19 -25.69
C GLU A 39 6.34 -31.31 -27.22
N ARG A 40 7.15 -30.41 -27.81
CA ARG A 40 7.52 -30.42 -29.24
C ARG A 40 8.58 -31.46 -29.60
N ARG A 41 8.93 -32.36 -28.66
CA ARG A 41 9.92 -33.42 -28.80
C ARG A 41 11.36 -32.92 -29.00
N ARG A 42 11.69 -31.71 -28.52
CA ARG A 42 13.08 -31.29 -28.41
C ARG A 42 13.76 -32.18 -27.37
N VAL A 43 14.80 -32.88 -27.78
CA VAL A 43 15.61 -33.70 -26.86
C VAL A 43 16.63 -32.79 -26.19
N PHE A 44 16.52 -32.67 -24.87
CA PHE A 44 17.51 -32.02 -24.02
C PHE A 44 18.45 -33.08 -23.44
N SER A 45 19.74 -32.78 -23.43
CA SER A 45 20.72 -33.53 -22.64
C SER A 45 20.48 -33.32 -21.15
N GLU A 46 20.93 -34.26 -20.33
CA GLU A 46 20.80 -34.14 -18.86
C GLU A 46 21.56 -32.91 -18.32
N GLN A 47 22.64 -32.50 -18.99
CA GLN A 47 23.36 -31.26 -18.67
C GLN A 47 22.51 -30.02 -18.98
N GLU A 48 21.85 -29.95 -20.14
CA GLU A 48 20.95 -28.85 -20.51
C GLU A 48 19.74 -28.76 -19.58
N LYS A 49 19.12 -29.90 -19.24
CA LYS A 49 18.01 -29.93 -18.28
C LYS A 49 18.43 -29.39 -16.92
N THR A 50 19.60 -29.82 -16.43
CA THR A 50 20.14 -29.35 -15.16
C THR A 50 20.41 -27.84 -15.20
N ALA A 51 21.03 -27.35 -16.28
CA ALA A 51 21.31 -25.92 -16.46
C ALA A 51 20.02 -25.07 -16.50
N VAL A 52 19.00 -25.53 -17.23
CA VAL A 52 17.70 -24.84 -17.31
C VAL A 52 16.99 -24.86 -15.95
N GLN A 53 17.00 -25.98 -15.23
CA GLN A 53 16.42 -26.06 -13.89
C GLN A 53 17.13 -25.14 -12.89
N GLN A 54 18.46 -25.08 -12.93
CA GLN A 54 19.26 -24.15 -12.12
C GLN A 54 18.94 -22.69 -12.46
N LEU A 55 18.84 -22.34 -13.75
CA LEU A 55 18.44 -21.01 -14.20
C LEU A 55 17.05 -20.62 -13.68
N ILE A 56 16.07 -21.52 -13.75
CA ILE A 56 14.71 -21.30 -13.25
C ILE A 56 14.72 -21.11 -11.73
N GLN A 57 15.49 -21.94 -11.02
CA GLN A 57 15.58 -21.87 -9.56
C GLN A 57 16.22 -20.55 -9.10
N GLN A 58 17.35 -20.16 -9.68
CA GLN A 58 18.00 -18.87 -9.40
C GLN A 58 17.07 -17.68 -9.67
N LYS A 59 16.29 -17.73 -10.77
CA LYS A 59 15.30 -16.69 -11.08
C LYS A 59 14.16 -16.65 -10.07
N LYS A 60 13.67 -17.80 -9.61
CA LYS A 60 12.65 -17.88 -8.55
C LYS A 60 13.16 -17.28 -7.25
N GLU A 61 14.35 -17.69 -6.82
CA GLU A 61 14.98 -17.17 -5.59
C GLU A 61 15.22 -15.66 -5.68
N ALA A 62 15.69 -15.15 -6.84
CA ALA A 62 15.88 -13.72 -7.04
C ALA A 62 14.56 -12.93 -7.04
N GLU A 63 13.48 -13.49 -7.61
CA GLU A 63 12.15 -12.87 -7.56
C GLU A 63 11.56 -12.91 -6.16
N GLU A 64 11.70 -14.02 -5.44
CA GLU A 64 11.25 -14.18 -4.06
C GLU A 64 12.02 -13.26 -3.10
N ALA A 65 13.33 -13.13 -3.27
CA ALA A 65 14.15 -12.19 -2.53
C ALA A 65 13.69 -10.75 -2.76
N LYS A 66 13.43 -10.36 -4.03
CA LYS A 66 12.89 -9.03 -4.35
C LYS A 66 11.52 -8.80 -3.73
N ARG A 67 10.60 -9.77 -3.83
CA ARG A 67 9.27 -9.69 -3.21
C ARG A 67 9.37 -9.56 -1.69
N THR A 68 10.30 -10.29 -1.07
CA THR A 68 10.55 -10.22 0.37
C THR A 68 11.10 -8.84 0.75
N GLU A 69 12.05 -8.30 -0.01
CA GLU A 69 12.56 -6.94 0.20
C GLU A 69 11.48 -5.88 0.04
N GLU A 70 10.63 -6.00 -0.97
CA GLU A 70 9.48 -5.12 -1.17
C GLU A 70 8.52 -5.21 0.01
N ALA A 71 8.13 -6.41 0.45
CA ALA A 71 7.28 -6.61 1.61
C ALA A 71 7.88 -6.02 2.90
N GLU A 72 9.20 -6.16 3.09
CA GLU A 72 9.93 -5.55 4.21
C GLU A 72 9.86 -4.02 4.20
N VAL A 73 9.84 -3.37 3.04
CA VAL A 73 9.71 -1.90 2.96
C VAL A 73 8.37 -1.42 3.50
N TRP A 74 7.31 -2.20 3.29
CA TRP A 74 5.95 -1.88 3.76
C TRP A 74 5.70 -2.28 5.21
N ARG A 75 6.53 -3.16 5.79
CA ARG A 75 6.43 -3.58 7.18
C ARG A 75 6.95 -2.51 8.15
N ASP A 76 6.33 -2.46 9.33
CA ASP A 76 6.84 -1.71 10.47
C ASP A 76 7.91 -2.53 11.21
N HIS A 77 9.08 -1.95 11.46
CA HIS A 77 10.16 -2.57 12.23
C HIS A 77 10.06 -2.15 13.71
N ILE A 78 8.99 -2.56 14.37
CA ILE A 78 8.78 -2.23 15.79
C ILE A 78 9.77 -3.02 16.66
N THR A 79 10.47 -2.32 17.57
CA THR A 79 11.43 -2.92 18.51
C THR A 79 11.15 -2.49 19.95
N GLU A 80 11.58 -3.32 20.90
CA GLU A 80 11.53 -3.06 22.35
C GLU A 80 12.77 -2.32 22.87
N ASP A 81 13.73 -2.04 21.99
CA ASP A 81 14.96 -1.31 22.34
C ASP A 81 14.62 0.04 22.99
N PRO A 82 15.08 0.29 24.24
CA PRO A 82 14.80 1.53 24.95
C PRO A 82 15.37 2.77 24.26
N ASP A 83 16.46 2.61 23.50
CA ASP A 83 17.17 3.69 22.80
C ASP A 83 16.57 3.98 21.42
N ALA A 84 15.65 3.15 20.94
CA ALA A 84 14.98 3.38 19.67
C ALA A 84 14.06 4.60 19.72
N ILE A 85 14.04 5.34 18.60
CA ILE A 85 13.16 6.49 18.43
C ILE A 85 11.69 6.04 18.54
N LYS A 86 10.88 6.83 19.25
CA LYS A 86 9.46 6.53 19.41
C LYS A 86 8.63 7.16 18.30
N LEU A 87 7.92 6.35 17.54
CA LEU A 87 7.07 6.79 16.42
C LEU A 87 5.68 6.15 16.52
N TYR A 88 4.67 6.86 16.01
CA TYR A 88 3.35 6.29 15.81
C TYR A 88 3.40 5.25 14.70
N SER A 89 2.79 4.08 14.90
CA SER A 89 2.81 3.03 13.89
C SER A 89 1.99 3.38 12.65
N ARG A 90 2.32 2.77 11.51
CA ARG A 90 1.59 3.00 10.25
C ARG A 90 0.13 2.58 10.39
N SER A 91 -0.14 1.53 11.15
CA SER A 91 -1.51 1.07 11.45
C SER A 91 -2.30 2.11 12.25
N THR A 92 -1.67 2.77 13.24
CA THR A 92 -2.32 3.83 14.03
C THR A 92 -2.69 5.01 13.13
N ILE A 93 -1.74 5.48 12.32
CA ILE A 93 -1.95 6.56 11.36
C ILE A 93 -3.09 6.21 10.39
N PHE A 94 -3.08 4.98 9.85
CA PHE A 94 -4.09 4.51 8.90
C PHE A 94 -5.49 4.43 9.51
N VAL A 95 -5.64 3.82 10.68
CA VAL A 95 -6.94 3.68 11.37
C VAL A 95 -7.49 5.04 11.76
N SER A 96 -6.65 5.92 12.31
CA SER A 96 -7.04 7.30 12.61
C SER A 96 -7.50 8.05 11.35
N SER A 97 -6.85 7.82 10.20
CA SER A 97 -7.20 8.45 8.93
C SER A 97 -8.57 8.02 8.40
N ILE A 98 -8.84 6.72 8.42
CA ILE A 98 -10.06 6.15 7.83
C ILE A 98 -11.28 6.46 8.70
N LEU A 99 -11.17 6.32 10.02
CA LEU A 99 -12.32 6.47 10.91
C LEU A 99 -12.67 7.93 11.19
N PHE A 100 -11.67 8.80 11.31
CA PHE A 100 -11.86 10.17 11.83
C PHE A 100 -11.52 11.28 10.83
N SER A 101 -11.03 10.96 9.64
CA SER A 101 -10.54 11.82 8.56
C SER A 101 -9.02 11.82 8.36
N PRO A 102 -8.54 12.18 7.15
CA PRO A 102 -7.12 12.29 6.85
C PRO A 102 -6.35 13.27 7.75
N ILE A 103 -7.04 14.20 8.45
CA ILE A 103 -6.40 15.22 9.29
C ILE A 103 -5.66 14.60 10.48
N PRO A 104 -6.29 13.80 11.38
CA PRO A 104 -5.59 13.07 12.43
C PRO A 104 -4.39 12.26 11.93
N GLY A 105 -4.55 11.53 10.83
CA GLY A 105 -3.47 10.77 10.22
C GLY A 105 -2.29 11.63 9.77
N ALA A 106 -2.58 12.74 9.08
CA ALA A 106 -1.57 13.69 8.63
C ALA A 106 -0.81 14.33 9.80
N ILE A 107 -1.50 14.65 10.90
CA ILE A 107 -0.87 15.18 12.11
C ILE A 107 0.08 14.14 12.73
N LEU A 108 -0.40 12.91 12.93
CA LEU A 108 0.43 11.84 13.51
C LEU A 108 1.66 11.53 12.65
N LEU A 109 1.49 11.44 11.33
CA LEU A 109 2.60 11.22 10.40
C LEU A 109 3.56 12.42 10.38
N SER A 110 3.06 13.64 10.42
CA SER A 110 3.89 14.85 10.50
C SER A 110 4.75 14.85 11.77
N LEU A 111 4.18 14.47 12.92
CA LEU A 111 4.94 14.34 14.18
C LEU A 111 6.05 13.28 14.08
N ASN A 112 5.78 12.14 13.43
CA ASN A 112 6.82 11.15 13.16
C ASN A 112 7.95 11.74 12.31
N LEU A 113 7.61 12.45 11.23
CA LEU A 113 8.59 13.04 10.33
C LEU A 113 9.41 14.16 11.00
N ILE A 114 8.80 14.94 11.90
CA ILE A 114 9.49 15.93 12.73
C ILE A 114 10.50 15.24 13.65
N LYS A 115 10.12 14.15 14.32
CA LYS A 115 11.05 13.35 15.14
C LYS A 115 12.21 12.79 14.31
N LEU A 116 11.96 12.47 13.05
CA LEU A 116 12.98 12.06 12.07
C LEU A 116 13.74 13.24 11.43
N LYS A 117 13.52 14.48 11.88
CA LYS A 117 14.11 15.72 11.35
C LYS A 117 13.82 15.98 9.87
N LYS A 118 12.73 15.41 9.33
CA LYS A 118 12.27 15.58 7.95
C LYS A 118 11.18 16.64 7.84
N TYR A 119 11.52 17.88 8.18
CA TYR A 119 10.56 18.99 8.31
C TYR A 119 9.81 19.31 7.01
N LEU A 120 10.48 19.25 5.86
CA LEU A 120 9.81 19.48 4.57
C LEU A 120 8.73 18.43 4.31
N ALA A 121 9.05 17.15 4.50
CA ALA A 121 8.09 16.06 4.34
C ALA A 121 6.93 16.17 5.36
N ALA A 122 7.23 16.59 6.60
CA ALA A 122 6.23 16.85 7.62
C ALA A 122 5.25 17.96 7.22
N LEU A 123 5.77 19.07 6.66
CA LEU A 123 4.95 20.17 6.15
C LEU A 123 4.09 19.71 4.96
N PHE A 124 4.69 19.02 3.98
CA PHE A 124 3.96 18.45 2.84
C PHE A 124 2.85 17.50 3.28
N THR A 125 3.09 16.70 4.32
CA THR A 125 2.08 15.79 4.88
C THR A 125 0.88 16.53 5.44
N LEU A 126 1.11 17.61 6.20
CA LEU A 126 0.03 18.43 6.74
C LEU A 126 -0.76 19.13 5.64
N VAL A 127 -0.05 19.70 4.65
CA VAL A 127 -0.69 20.33 3.49
C VAL A 127 -1.52 19.31 2.70
N PHE A 128 -0.99 18.10 2.48
CA PHE A 128 -1.71 17.01 1.84
C PHE A 128 -2.98 16.65 2.61
N GLY A 129 -2.90 16.43 3.92
CA GLY A 129 -4.07 16.10 4.75
C GLY A 129 -5.17 17.16 4.67
N SER A 130 -4.80 18.44 4.78
CA SER A 130 -5.74 19.55 4.70
C SER A 130 -6.35 19.72 3.30
N LEU A 131 -5.54 19.65 2.24
CA LEU A 131 -6.03 19.75 0.87
C LEU A 131 -6.92 18.56 0.50
N PHE A 132 -6.54 17.35 0.92
CA PHE A 132 -7.34 16.15 0.67
C PHE A 132 -8.68 16.22 1.39
N PHE A 133 -8.73 16.74 2.62
CA PHE A 133 -9.98 16.95 3.34
C PHE A 133 -10.96 17.85 2.57
N VAL A 134 -10.47 18.96 2.01
CA VAL A 134 -11.28 19.87 1.18
C VAL A 134 -11.67 19.21 -0.15
N PHE A 135 -10.71 18.55 -0.81
CA PHE A 135 -10.92 17.85 -2.07
C PHE A 135 -11.97 16.74 -1.95
N GLN A 136 -11.92 15.96 -0.86
CA GLN A 136 -12.89 14.92 -0.58
C GLN A 136 -14.31 15.48 -0.53
N LYS A 137 -14.53 16.58 0.19
CA LYS A 137 -15.85 17.24 0.23
C LYS A 137 -16.30 17.66 -1.18
N TYR A 138 -15.41 18.25 -1.97
CA TYR A 138 -15.73 18.67 -3.32
C TYR A 138 -16.11 17.50 -4.23
N VAL A 139 -15.32 16.41 -4.23
CA VAL A 139 -15.60 15.21 -5.03
C VAL A 139 -16.93 14.57 -4.64
N LEU A 140 -17.17 14.46 -3.33
CA LEU A 140 -18.40 13.87 -2.81
C LEU A 140 -19.63 14.69 -3.18
N LEU A 141 -19.56 16.03 -3.09
CA LEU A 141 -20.65 16.93 -3.50
C LEU A 141 -20.92 16.95 -5.01
N SER A 142 -19.90 16.79 -5.85
CA SER A 142 -20.01 17.03 -7.30
C SER A 142 -20.31 15.80 -8.13
N HIS A 143 -19.94 14.60 -7.65
CA HIS A 143 -20.01 13.36 -8.44
C HIS A 143 -20.96 12.32 -7.87
N PHE A 144 -21.51 12.52 -6.67
CA PHE A 144 -22.35 11.53 -6.02
C PHE A 144 -23.68 12.15 -5.59
N ASP A 145 -24.77 11.58 -6.14
CA ASP A 145 -26.13 12.00 -5.85
C ASP A 145 -26.69 11.14 -4.72
N PHE A 146 -26.58 11.66 -3.49
CA PHE A 146 -26.91 10.94 -2.24
C PHE A 146 -28.40 10.58 -2.10
N GLY A 147 -29.26 11.04 -3.03
CA GLY A 147 -30.69 10.69 -3.07
C GLY A 147 -30.97 9.29 -3.61
N THR A 148 -29.99 8.60 -4.19
CA THR A 148 -30.16 7.22 -4.70
C THR A 148 -29.44 6.24 -3.79
N THR A 149 -30.16 5.21 -3.33
CA THR A 149 -29.67 4.11 -2.49
C THR A 149 -28.70 3.21 -3.26
N SER A 150 -27.53 3.73 -3.61
CA SER A 150 -26.43 2.93 -4.13
C SER A 150 -25.94 1.97 -3.05
N ARG A 151 -25.86 0.69 -3.40
CA ARG A 151 -25.37 -0.40 -2.54
C ARG A 151 -23.87 -0.29 -2.22
N TYR A 152 -23.16 0.59 -2.93
CA TYR A 152 -21.77 0.94 -2.69
C TYR A 152 -21.71 2.38 -2.22
N SER A 153 -21.14 2.59 -1.03
CA SER A 153 -20.89 3.89 -0.43
C SER A 153 -19.61 4.50 -1.05
N PRO A 154 -19.70 5.39 -2.06
CA PRO A 154 -18.54 5.99 -2.70
C PRO A 154 -17.62 6.75 -1.73
N GLU A 155 -18.16 7.19 -0.60
CA GLU A 155 -17.48 7.87 0.50
C GLU A 155 -16.32 7.03 1.03
N MET A 156 -16.52 5.72 1.21
CA MET A 156 -15.49 4.81 1.69
C MET A 156 -14.33 4.67 0.70
N GLY A 157 -14.62 4.73 -0.60
CA GLY A 157 -13.61 4.74 -1.64
C GLY A 157 -12.71 5.98 -1.56
N VAL A 158 -13.33 7.17 -1.48
CA VAL A 158 -12.58 8.43 -1.40
C VAL A 158 -11.77 8.54 -0.11
N LEU A 159 -12.33 8.11 1.03
CA LEU A 159 -11.61 8.04 2.32
C LEU A 159 -10.37 7.13 2.25
N SER A 160 -10.52 5.96 1.63
CA SER A 160 -9.43 4.99 1.48
C SER A 160 -8.29 5.57 0.64
N VAL A 161 -8.59 6.35 -0.39
CA VAL A 161 -7.54 7.02 -1.21
C VAL A 161 -6.72 8.00 -0.37
N GLY A 162 -7.35 8.77 0.51
CA GLY A 162 -6.64 9.71 1.40
C GLY A 162 -5.72 9.00 2.38
N ALA A 163 -6.21 7.93 3.02
CA ALA A 163 -5.43 7.12 3.95
C ALA A 163 -4.28 6.38 3.25
N LEU A 164 -4.50 5.85 2.05
CA LEU A 164 -3.44 5.23 1.23
C LEU A 164 -2.40 6.27 0.80
N GLY A 165 -2.81 7.49 0.45
CA GLY A 165 -1.89 8.59 0.17
C GLY A 165 -0.94 8.88 1.34
N LEU A 166 -1.49 8.93 2.56
CA LEU A 166 -0.68 9.07 3.78
C LEU A 166 0.26 7.88 4.02
N LEU A 167 -0.18 6.65 3.76
CA LEU A 167 0.70 5.47 3.85
C LEU A 167 1.85 5.52 2.83
N VAL A 168 1.57 5.93 1.60
CA VAL A 168 2.60 6.11 0.56
C VAL A 168 3.61 7.18 0.99
N ILE A 169 3.14 8.32 1.49
CA ILE A 169 4.02 9.38 2.03
C ILE A 169 4.86 8.81 3.18
N SER A 170 4.25 8.03 4.09
CA SER A 170 4.97 7.41 5.21
C SER A 170 6.09 6.48 4.74
N VAL A 171 5.84 5.63 3.73
CA VAL A 171 6.84 4.70 3.19
C VAL A 171 7.97 5.43 2.47
N LEU A 172 7.64 6.44 1.66
CA LEU A 172 8.62 7.22 0.89
C LEU A 172 9.45 8.14 1.79
N ALA A 173 8.83 8.75 2.80
CA ALA A 173 9.46 9.72 3.66
C ALA A 173 10.18 9.08 4.85
N THR A 174 9.92 7.84 5.24
CA THR A 174 10.62 7.17 6.35
C THR A 174 11.87 6.44 5.84
N PRO A 175 13.01 6.46 6.57
CA PRO A 175 14.16 5.63 6.21
C PRO A 175 13.79 4.14 6.12
N LYS A 176 14.34 3.43 5.13
CA LYS A 176 14.09 2.00 4.95
C LYS A 176 14.60 1.21 6.15
N LYS A 177 13.82 0.22 6.59
CA LYS A 177 14.16 -0.70 7.69
C LYS A 177 14.52 0.02 9.00
N LEU A 178 13.95 1.19 9.27
CA LEU A 178 14.20 1.93 10.50
C LEU A 178 13.54 1.21 11.69
N PRO A 179 14.31 0.63 12.63
CA PRO A 179 13.73 0.13 13.86
C PRO A 179 13.22 1.29 14.71
N TYR A 180 12.01 1.20 15.21
CA TYR A 180 11.43 2.21 16.09
C TYR A 180 10.58 1.57 17.17
N ARG A 181 10.41 2.25 18.29
CA ARG A 181 9.50 1.80 19.35
C ARG A 181 8.13 2.44 19.15
N ALA A 182 7.06 1.68 19.34
CA ALA A 182 5.71 2.23 19.26
C ALA A 182 5.51 3.35 20.29
N GLU A 183 5.07 4.53 19.82
CA GLU A 183 4.70 5.65 20.68
C GLU A 183 3.35 5.38 21.37
N SER A 184 3.12 6.05 22.50
CA SER A 184 1.87 5.93 23.26
C SER A 184 0.63 6.32 22.45
N TYR A 185 -0.45 5.54 22.62
CA TYR A 185 -1.75 5.79 21.98
C TYR A 185 -2.56 6.93 22.61
N VAL A 186 -2.14 7.47 23.76
CA VAL A 186 -2.89 8.52 24.48
C VAL A 186 -3.15 9.73 23.60
N PHE A 187 -2.11 10.23 22.92
CA PHE A 187 -2.25 11.40 22.04
C PHE A 187 -3.13 11.11 20.81
N PRO A 188 -2.92 10.00 20.05
CA PRO A 188 -3.84 9.58 18.99
C PRO A 188 -5.30 9.52 19.43
N VAL A 189 -5.57 8.96 20.61
CA VAL A 189 -6.94 8.85 21.14
C VAL A 189 -7.55 10.22 21.43
N ILE A 190 -6.80 11.12 22.09
CA ILE A 190 -7.26 12.49 22.35
C ILE A 190 -7.55 13.23 21.04
N LEU A 191 -6.67 13.08 20.04
CA LEU A 191 -6.83 13.70 18.73
C LEU A 191 -8.09 13.19 18.02
N CYS A 192 -8.29 11.87 18.01
CA CYS A 192 -9.47 11.23 17.41
C CYS A 192 -10.76 11.61 18.14
N ALA A 193 -10.74 11.67 19.47
CA ALA A 193 -11.87 12.14 20.27
C ALA A 193 -12.22 13.60 19.96
N GLY A 194 -11.22 14.48 19.86
CA GLY A 194 -11.42 15.87 19.44
C GLY A 194 -12.07 15.97 18.06
N THR A 195 -11.62 15.17 17.09
CA THR A 195 -12.26 15.13 15.77
C THR A 195 -13.68 14.57 15.80
N ALA A 196 -13.97 13.59 16.65
CA ALA A 196 -15.34 13.08 16.81
C ALA A 196 -16.29 14.15 17.38
N VAL A 197 -15.81 14.98 18.31
CA VAL A 197 -16.57 16.13 18.82
C VAL A 197 -16.82 17.15 17.70
N LEU A 198 -15.82 17.44 16.88
CA LEU A 198 -16.00 18.31 15.70
C LEU A 198 -17.01 17.72 14.70
N MET A 199 -16.94 16.41 14.44
CA MET A 199 -17.92 15.70 13.61
C MET A 199 -19.34 15.83 14.16
N TYR A 200 -19.50 15.78 15.48
CA TYR A 200 -20.80 15.93 16.12
C TYR A 200 -21.40 17.34 15.92
N PHE A 201 -20.60 18.40 16.09
CA PHE A 201 -21.10 19.78 15.98
C PHE A 201 -21.22 20.26 14.53
N TYR A 202 -20.31 19.85 13.64
CA TYR A 202 -20.22 20.32 12.25
C TYR A 202 -20.68 19.26 11.23
N PHE A 203 -21.58 18.37 11.66
CA PHE A 203 -22.06 17.24 10.87
C PHE A 203 -22.56 17.65 9.48
N GLU A 204 -23.55 18.54 9.41
CA GLU A 204 -24.22 18.92 8.17
C GLU A 204 -23.28 19.62 7.16
N GLU A 205 -22.30 20.36 7.66
CA GLU A 205 -21.42 21.17 6.81
C GLU A 205 -20.23 20.39 6.23
N TRP A 206 -19.57 19.58 7.06
CA TRP A 206 -18.23 19.06 6.75
C TRP A 206 -18.12 17.54 6.86
N PHE A 207 -18.97 16.90 7.67
CA PHE A 207 -18.76 15.52 8.09
C PHE A 207 -19.89 14.55 7.72
N SER A 208 -20.94 15.01 7.05
CA SER A 208 -22.11 14.19 6.67
C SER A 208 -21.75 12.93 5.87
N TYR A 209 -20.62 12.95 5.17
CA TYR A 209 -20.10 11.85 4.36
C TYR A 209 -19.15 10.89 5.10
N TYR A 210 -18.87 11.13 6.37
CA TYR A 210 -18.00 10.25 7.16
C TYR A 210 -18.85 9.20 7.87
N PRO A 211 -18.58 7.89 7.69
CA PRO A 211 -19.41 6.83 8.27
C PRO A 211 -19.57 6.96 9.79
N LEU A 212 -18.48 7.27 10.49
CA LEU A 212 -18.50 7.46 11.95
C LEU A 212 -19.41 8.63 12.34
N ALA A 213 -19.35 9.73 11.59
CA ALA A 213 -20.21 10.89 11.83
C ALA A 213 -21.69 10.56 11.54
N THR A 214 -21.98 9.79 10.48
CA THR A 214 -23.34 9.32 10.17
C THR A 214 -23.90 8.46 11.30
N VAL A 215 -23.12 7.54 11.85
CA VAL A 215 -23.52 6.71 13.00
C VAL A 215 -23.80 7.58 14.22
N ILE A 216 -22.91 8.53 14.54
CA ILE A 216 -23.11 9.48 15.65
C ILE A 216 -24.43 10.24 15.49
N HIS A 217 -24.72 10.72 14.28
CA HIS A 217 -25.95 11.45 13.99
C HIS A 217 -27.21 10.57 14.15
N LEU A 218 -27.14 9.30 13.74
CA LEU A 218 -28.25 8.34 13.84
C LEU A 218 -28.64 8.04 15.30
N PHE A 219 -27.70 8.11 16.24
CA PHE A 219 -27.97 7.99 17.68
C PHE A 219 -28.52 9.28 18.31
N ARG A 220 -28.48 10.41 17.60
CA ARG A 220 -29.03 11.70 18.05
C ARG A 220 -30.50 11.87 17.66
N SER A 221 -30.95 11.24 16.57
CA SER A 221 -32.34 11.25 16.07
C SER A 221 -33.23 10.24 16.77
#